data_AF-A0A941FFY5-F1
#
_entry.id   AF-A0A941FFY5-F1
#
_cell.length_a   1.000
_cell.length_b   1.000
_cell.length_c   1.000
_cell.angle_alpha   90.00
_cell.angle_beta   90.00
_cell.angle_gamma   90.00
#
_symmetry.space_group_name_H-M   'P 1'
#
loop_
_entity.id
_entity.type
_entity.pdbx_description
1 polymer ?
#
loop_
_entity_poly.entity_id
_entity_poly.type
_entity_poly.pdbx_seq_one_letter_code
_entity_poly.pdbx_strand_id
1 'polypeptide(L)' 'MAVTVSLVALFGLVLFFLLRSKSLGYGAAFIAAGFGFFLASTGAAGPINQLAAAVIDAVKQL' A
#
# COMPACT_ATOMS: atom_id res chain seq x y z
N MET A 1 -2.84 14.53 3.53
CA MET A 1 -2.08 14.38 2.26
C MET A 1 -0.62 13.97 2.47
N ALA A 2 0.09 14.42 3.51
CA ALA A 2 1.47 13.95 3.74
C ALA A 2 1.57 12.44 4.04
N VAL A 3 0.69 11.90 4.90
CA VAL A 3 0.68 10.47 5.28
C VAL A 3 0.39 9.54 4.11
N THR A 4 -0.50 9.95 3.22
CA THR A 4 -0.91 9.14 2.06
C THR A 4 0.23 9.03 1.04
N VAL A 5 0.99 10.11 0.81
CA VAL A 5 2.19 10.08 -0.05
C VAL A 5 3.27 9.16 0.53
N SER A 6 3.50 9.21 1.85
CA SER A 6 4.46 8.32 2.52
C SER A 6 4.09 6.84 2.40
N LEU A 7 2.79 6.51 2.42
CA LEU A 7 2.30 5.15 2.23
C LEU A 7 2.54 4.66 0.80
N VAL A 8 2.28 5.47 -0.23
CA VAL A 8 2.61 5.10 -1.62
C VAL A 8 4.09 4.76 -1.76
N ALA A 9 4.97 5.59 -1.21
CA ALA A 9 6.41 5.36 -1.25
C ALA A 9 6.81 4.06 -0.54
N LEU A 10 6.23 3.77 0.64
CA LEU A 10 6.47 2.52 1.38
C LEU A 10 5.98 1.29 0.63
N PHE A 11 4.74 1.30 0.13
CA PHE A 11 4.18 0.19 -0.64
C PHE A 11 4.99 -0.08 -1.92
N GLY A 12 5.43 0.98 -2.62
CA GLY A 12 6.29 0.87 -3.79
C GLY A 12 7.67 0.31 -3.49
N LEU A 13 8.28 0.70 -2.37
CA LEU A 13 9.59 0.19 -1.93
C LEU A 13 9.51 -1.30 -1.57
N VAL A 14 8.47 -1.73 -0.86
CA VAL A 14 8.25 -3.15 -0.56
C VAL A 14 8.03 -3.97 -1.83
N LEU A 15 7.24 -3.46 -2.78
CA LEU A 15 7.05 -4.05 -4.11
C LEU A 15 8.38 -4.24 -4.86
N PHE A 16 9.23 -3.22 -4.85
CA PHE A 16 10.53 -3.28 -5.50
C PHE A 16 11.38 -4.42 -4.93
N PHE A 17 11.41 -4.57 -3.60
CA PHE A 17 12.11 -5.69 -2.95
C PHE A 17 11.47 -7.06 -3.25
N LEU A 18 10.14 -7.15 -3.30
CA LEU A 18 9.43 -8.40 -3.64
C LEU A 18 9.68 -8.85 -5.08
N LEU A 19 9.62 -7.93 -6.03
CA LEU A 19 9.95 -8.17 -7.43
C LEU A 19 11.43 -8.58 -7.58
N ARG A 20 12.33 -7.94 -6.83
CA ARG A 20 13.76 -8.25 -6.85
C ARG A 20 14.08 -9.62 -6.25
N SER A 21 13.36 -10.05 -5.22
CA SER A 21 13.52 -11.37 -4.60
C SER A 21 12.81 -12.50 -5.35
N LYS A 22 12.13 -12.22 -6.48
CA LYS A 22 11.33 -13.21 -7.24
C LYS A 22 10.25 -13.93 -6.41
N SER A 23 9.90 -13.39 -5.25
CA SER A 23 8.81 -13.90 -4.40
C SER A 23 7.47 -13.34 -4.88
N LEU A 24 7.08 -13.68 -6.11
CA LEU A 24 5.76 -13.36 -6.65
C LEU A 24 4.73 -14.38 -6.13
N GLY A 25 4.47 -14.32 -4.82
CA GLY A 25 3.33 -15.00 -4.21
C GLY A 25 2.07 -14.13 -4.24
N TYR A 26 0.97 -14.66 -3.70
CA TYR A 26 -0.31 -13.93 -3.58
C TYR A 26 -0.19 -12.60 -2.81
N GLY A 27 0.72 -12.51 -1.83
CA GLY A 27 0.98 -11.28 -1.09
C GLY A 27 1.60 -10.16 -1.94
N ALA A 28 2.45 -10.51 -2.92
CA ALA A 28 3.05 -9.53 -3.82
C ALA A 28 2.00 -8.94 -4.77
N ALA A 29 1.03 -9.75 -5.22
CA ALA A 29 -0.08 -9.28 -6.05
C ALA A 29 -1.00 -8.29 -5.30
N PHE A 30 -1.29 -8.55 -4.01
CA PHE A 30 -2.07 -7.64 -3.18
C PHE A 30 -1.36 -6.28 -2.99
N ILE A 31 -0.06 -6.30 -2.67
CA ILE A 31 0.76 -5.09 -2.53
C ILE A 31 0.85 -4.34 -3.87
N ALA A 32 1.05 -5.06 -5.00
CA ALA A 32 1.06 -4.50 -6.36
C ALA A 32 -0.23 -3.75 -6.69
N ALA A 33 -1.39 -4.38 -6.47
CA ALA A 33 -2.69 -3.77 -6.71
C ALA A 33 -2.93 -2.57 -5.80
N GLY A 34 -2.69 -2.72 -4.49
CA GLY A 34 -2.83 -1.65 -3.50
C GLY A 34 -1.98 -0.43 -3.83
N PHE A 35 -0.70 -0.64 -4.18
CA PHE A 35 0.21 0.40 -4.65
C PHE A 35 -0.27 1.07 -5.95
N GLY A 36 -0.68 0.28 -6.95
CA GLY A 36 -1.16 0.80 -8.23
C GLY A 36 -2.38 1.71 -8.08
N PHE A 37 -3.34 1.32 -7.25
CA PHE A 37 -4.51 2.16 -6.94
C PHE A 37 -4.14 3.42 -6.14
N PHE A 38 -3.20 3.32 -5.22
CA PHE A 38 -2.68 4.46 -4.46
C PHE A 38 -1.92 5.46 -5.35
N LEU A 39 -1.12 4.97 -6.30
CA LEU A 39 -0.31 5.79 -7.21
C LEU A 39 -1.17 6.43 -8.30
N ALA A 40 -2.12 5.69 -8.87
CA ALA A 40 -2.97 6.17 -9.94
C ALA A 40 -4.09 7.12 -9.45
N SER A 41 -4.26 7.28 -8.13
CA SER A 41 -5.28 8.14 -7.51
C SER A 41 -6.68 7.95 -8.13
N THR A 42 -7.04 6.71 -8.47
CA THR A 42 -8.32 6.38 -9.11
C THR A 42 -9.43 6.27 -8.06
N GLY A 43 -10.70 6.07 -8.47
CA GLY A 43 -11.85 6.07 -7.56
C GLY A 43 -11.77 5.10 -6.36
N ALA A 44 -10.95 4.05 -6.45
CA ALA A 44 -10.70 3.11 -5.35
C ALA A 44 -9.62 3.57 -4.34
N ALA A 45 -8.91 4.67 -4.61
CA ALA A 45 -7.90 5.22 -3.71
C ALA A 45 -8.51 5.66 -2.37
N GLY A 46 -9.76 6.14 -2.34
CA GLY A 46 -10.45 6.54 -1.11
C GLY A 46 -10.61 5.38 -0.11
N PRO A 47 -11.28 4.27 -0.50
CA PRO A 47 -11.43 3.09 0.35
C PRO A 47 -10.09 2.46 0.78
N ILE A 48 -9.10 2.41 -0.10
CA ILE A 48 -7.77 1.84 0.21
C ILE A 48 -7.01 2.74 1.21
N ASN A 49 -7.10 4.05 1.08
CA ASN A 49 -6.55 5.00 2.06
C ASN A 49 -7.22 4.84 3.43
N GLN A 50 -8.54 4.64 3.46
CA GLN A 50 -9.28 4.41 4.69
C GLN A 50 -8.88 3.09 5.36
N LEU A 51 -8.70 2.02 4.59
CA LEU A 51 -8.20 0.75 5.12
C LEU A 51 -6.80 0.92 5.73
N ALA A 52 -5.88 1.56 5.02
CA ALA A 52 -4.53 1.82 5.53
C ALA A 52 -4.54 2.70 6.78
N ALA A 53 -5.36 3.75 6.80
CA ALA A 53 -5.53 4.62 7.97
C ALA A 53 -6.12 3.85 9.16
N ALA A 54 -7.12 2.98 8.94
CA ALA A 54 -7.73 2.16 9.98
C ALA A 54 -6.73 1.16 10.58
N VAL A 55 -5.88 0.55 9.75
CA VAL A 55 -4.79 -0.32 10.24
C VAL A 55 -3.80 0.48 11.08
N ILE A 56 -3.42 1.68 10.64
CA ILE A 56 -2.51 2.54 11.40
C ILE A 56 -3.13 2.96 12.74
N ASP A 57 -4.41 3.33 12.76
CA ASP A 57 -5.10 3.70 14.00
C ASP A 57 -5.27 2.50 14.94
N ALA A 58 -5.58 1.32 14.42
CA ALA A 58 -5.64 0.09 15.21
C ALA A 58 -4.29 -0.24 15.85
N VAL A 59 -3.18 -0.04 15.12
CA VAL A 59 -1.81 -0.23 15.64
C VAL A 59 -1.42 0.85 16.67
N LYS A 60 -1.88 2.09 16.50
CA LYS A 60 -1.63 3.17 17.48
C LYS A 60 -2.43 3.00 18.78
N GLN A 61 -3.57 2.31 18.72
CA GLN A 61 -4.43 2.04 19.87
C GLN A 61 -4.08 0.74 20.61
N LEU A 62 -3.13 -0.03 20.11
CA LEU A 62 -2.46 -1.13 20.82
C LEU A 62 -1.36 -0.59 21.74
#